data_AF-A0A7J9HJM3-F1
#
_entry.id   AF-A0A7J9HJM3-F1
#
_cell.length_a   1.000
_cell.length_b   1.000
_cell.length_c   1.000
_cell.angle_alpha   90.00
_cell.angle_beta   90.00
_cell.angle_gamma   90.00
#
_symmetry.space_group_name_H-M   'P 1'
#
loop_
_entity.id
_entity.type
_entity.pdbx_description
1 polymer ?
#
loop_
_entity_poly.entity_id
_entity_poly.type
_entity_poly.pdbx_seq_one_letter_code
_entity_poly.pdbx_strand_id
1 'polypeptide(L)'
;MLLFGGVQVVMSQIPDFHNMEWLSVVAAIMSFTYSFIGFGLGFAQVIENGRIQGSITGVPADSVADKLWLVFQALGDIAFAYPYSIILLEIQDTLKSPPPENKTMKTASMIAIFVTTFFYLCCGCFGYAAFGNNTPGNLLTGFGFYEPYWLIDFANACIVLHLVGGYQIFSQPVFAFVERWFTNKFPISGFVNNFYTIKLPLLPSFQMNPLKICFRTAYVASTTVIAMIFPYFNQVLGVLGALNFWPLAIYFPVEMYFVQNKIQPWTRKWVVLRSFSFFCLLVSIVGLIGSIEGLISAKFG
;
A
#
# COMPACT_ATOMS: atom_id res chain seq x y z
N MET A 1 -17.07 3.78 -3.94
CA MET A 1 -16.48 4.44 -2.76
C MET A 1 -17.38 4.39 -1.53
N LEU A 2 -18.62 4.93 -1.56
CA LEU A 2 -19.50 4.90 -0.39
C LEU A 2 -19.78 3.49 0.17
N LEU A 3 -20.05 2.51 -0.70
CA LEU A 3 -20.26 1.12 -0.26
C LEU A 3 -19.00 0.53 0.40
N PHE A 4 -17.82 0.77 -0.19
CA PHE A 4 -16.55 0.37 0.41
C PHE A 4 -16.35 1.04 1.77
N GLY A 5 -16.59 2.35 1.88
CA GLY A 5 -16.58 3.07 3.17
C GLY A 5 -17.53 2.47 4.20
N GLY A 6 -18.76 2.11 3.79
CA GLY A 6 -19.72 1.41 4.65
C GLY A 6 -19.20 0.07 5.18
N VAL A 7 -18.58 -0.75 4.31
CA VAL A 7 -17.89 -1.98 4.73
C VAL A 7 -16.75 -1.68 5.70
N GLN A 8 -15.96 -0.64 5.43
CA GLN A 8 -14.85 -0.24 6.32
C GLN A 8 -15.32 0.25 7.67
N VAL A 9 -16.49 0.91 7.79
CA VAL A 9 -17.05 1.31 9.10
C VAL A 9 -17.27 0.06 9.96
N VAL A 10 -17.80 -1.02 9.37
CA VAL A 10 -18.04 -2.29 10.07
C VAL A 10 -16.72 -2.99 10.39
N MET A 11 -15.84 -3.14 9.40
CA MET A 11 -14.56 -3.84 9.56
C MET A 11 -13.60 -3.11 10.51
N SER A 12 -13.67 -1.78 10.58
CA SER A 12 -12.89 -0.99 11.53
C SER A 12 -13.33 -1.18 12.98
N GLN A 13 -14.43 -1.89 13.26
CA GLN A 13 -14.76 -2.27 14.64
C GLN A 13 -13.98 -3.50 15.13
N ILE A 14 -13.16 -4.15 14.28
CA ILE A 14 -12.24 -5.21 14.71
C ILE A 14 -11.26 -4.65 15.76
N PRO A 15 -11.09 -5.27 16.93
CA PRO A 15 -10.40 -4.63 18.07
C PRO A 15 -8.94 -4.26 17.81
N ASP A 16 -8.17 -5.18 17.22
CA ASP A 16 -6.72 -5.10 17.06
C ASP A 16 -6.22 -5.96 15.88
N PHE A 17 -4.90 -5.92 15.63
CA PHE A 17 -4.21 -6.68 14.59
C PHE A 17 -4.36 -8.20 14.73
N HIS A 18 -4.39 -8.74 15.95
CA HIS A 18 -4.46 -10.18 16.17
C HIS A 18 -5.83 -10.72 15.76
N ASN A 19 -6.90 -10.00 16.13
CA ASN A 19 -8.27 -10.35 15.75
C ASN A 19 -8.55 -10.21 14.24
N MET A 20 -7.66 -9.54 13.52
CA MET A 20 -7.74 -9.34 12.07
C MET A 20 -7.01 -10.43 11.27
N GLU A 21 -6.35 -11.41 11.91
CA GLU A 21 -5.55 -12.45 11.24
C GLU A 21 -6.32 -13.12 10.08
N TRP A 22 -7.57 -13.52 10.30
CA TRP A 22 -8.41 -14.15 9.28
C TRP A 22 -8.65 -13.24 8.07
N LEU A 23 -8.85 -11.94 8.30
CA LEU A 23 -9.08 -10.96 7.24
C LEU A 23 -7.80 -10.76 6.42
N SER A 24 -6.64 -10.76 7.08
CA SER A 24 -5.33 -10.72 6.42
C SER A 24 -5.08 -11.94 5.54
N VAL A 25 -5.46 -13.14 5.99
CA VAL A 25 -5.36 -14.37 5.19
C VAL A 25 -6.25 -14.28 3.95
N VAL A 26 -7.51 -13.87 4.11
CA VAL A 26 -8.43 -13.68 2.97
C VAL A 26 -7.86 -12.64 2.00
N ALA A 27 -7.40 -11.49 2.49
CA ALA A 27 -6.81 -10.45 1.66
C ALA A 27 -5.56 -10.93 0.91
N ALA A 28 -4.72 -11.76 1.53
CA ALA A 28 -3.56 -12.37 0.87
C ALA A 28 -3.99 -13.30 -0.27
N ILE A 29 -4.94 -14.21 -0.03
CA ILE A 29 -5.46 -15.11 -1.08
C ILE A 29 -6.01 -14.29 -2.25
N MET A 30 -6.85 -13.28 -1.97
CA MET A 30 -7.40 -12.41 -3.01
C MET A 30 -6.29 -11.66 -3.78
N SER A 31 -5.21 -11.24 -3.10
CA SER A 31 -4.03 -10.62 -3.72
C SER A 31 -3.38 -11.50 -4.77
N PHE A 32 -3.09 -12.75 -4.40
CA PHE A 32 -2.55 -13.73 -5.32
C PHE A 32 -3.51 -13.99 -6.48
N THR A 33 -4.80 -14.19 -6.19
CA THR A 33 -5.81 -14.48 -7.22
C THR A 33 -5.86 -13.40 -8.30
N TYR A 34 -6.05 -12.12 -7.93
CA TYR A 34 -6.13 -11.07 -8.96
C TYR A 34 -4.78 -10.85 -9.65
N SER A 35 -3.66 -11.05 -8.96
CA SER A 35 -2.32 -10.87 -9.54
C SER A 35 -2.02 -11.96 -10.57
N PHE A 36 -2.38 -13.21 -10.30
CA PHE A 36 -2.29 -14.30 -11.28
C PHE A 36 -3.19 -14.06 -12.49
N ILE A 37 -4.41 -13.56 -12.28
CA ILE A 37 -5.32 -13.21 -13.39
C ILE A 37 -4.72 -12.08 -14.23
N GLY A 38 -4.29 -10.98 -13.62
CA GLY A 38 -3.70 -9.84 -14.33
C GLY A 38 -2.43 -10.22 -15.12
N PHE A 39 -1.53 -10.98 -14.50
CA PHE A 39 -0.37 -11.56 -15.18
C PHE A 39 -0.79 -12.47 -16.34
N GLY A 40 -1.70 -13.42 -16.10
CA GLY A 40 -2.14 -14.39 -17.10
C GLY A 40 -2.80 -13.74 -18.32
N LEU A 41 -3.66 -12.74 -18.08
CA LEU A 41 -4.29 -11.95 -19.15
C LEU A 41 -3.26 -11.15 -19.95
N GLY A 42 -2.31 -10.49 -19.27
CA GLY A 42 -1.21 -9.78 -19.94
C GLY A 42 -0.37 -10.72 -20.81
N PHE A 43 -0.03 -11.89 -20.29
CA PHE A 43 0.71 -12.90 -21.04
C PHE A 43 -0.07 -13.42 -22.26
N ALA A 44 -1.36 -13.75 -22.09
CA ALA A 44 -2.22 -14.20 -23.18
C ALA A 44 -2.37 -13.14 -24.28
N GLN A 45 -2.53 -11.87 -23.91
CA GLN A 45 -2.62 -10.76 -24.86
C GLN A 45 -1.33 -10.56 -25.65
N VAL A 46 -0.16 -10.76 -25.03
CA VAL A 46 1.13 -10.72 -25.76
C VAL A 46 1.19 -11.82 -26.81
N ILE A 47 0.71 -13.03 -26.50
CA ILE A 47 0.64 -14.13 -27.47
C ILE A 47 -0.32 -13.79 -28.61
N GLU A 48 -1.53 -13.30 -28.29
CA GLU A 48 -2.54 -12.93 -29.27
C GLU A 48 -2.04 -11.82 -30.22
N ASN A 49 -1.37 -10.81 -29.67
CA ASN A 49 -0.78 -9.72 -30.45
C ASN A 49 0.30 -10.22 -31.44
N GLY A 50 0.93 -11.36 -31.16
CA GLY A 50 2.06 -11.89 -31.93
C GLY A 50 3.32 -11.02 -31.91
N ARG A 51 3.34 -9.95 -31.11
CA ARG A 51 4.44 -8.99 -30.98
C ARG A 51 4.39 -8.25 -29.64
N ILE A 52 5.54 -7.70 -29.24
CA ILE A 52 5.66 -6.80 -28.10
C ILE A 52 5.26 -5.38 -28.55
N GLN A 53 4.23 -4.80 -27.92
CA GLN A 53 3.76 -3.44 -28.23
C GLN A 53 4.57 -2.35 -27.50
N GLY A 54 5.22 -2.70 -26.38
CA GLY A 54 6.05 -1.78 -25.61
C GLY A 54 7.35 -1.41 -26.32
N SER A 55 7.83 -0.19 -26.07
CA SER A 55 9.12 0.32 -26.56
C SER A 55 10.03 0.76 -25.40
N ILE A 56 11.33 0.89 -25.67
CA ILE A 56 12.30 1.44 -24.70
C ILE A 56 12.06 2.94 -24.46
N THR A 57 11.50 3.64 -25.44
CA THR A 57 11.23 5.09 -25.35
C THR A 57 10.04 5.42 -24.46
N GLY A 58 9.12 4.47 -24.24
CA GLY A 58 7.92 4.70 -23.43
C GLY A 58 6.90 5.62 -24.09
N VAL A 59 5.94 6.06 -23.29
CA VAL A 59 4.83 6.94 -23.69
C VAL A 59 5.36 8.25 -24.29
N PRO A 60 5.00 8.64 -25.53
CA PRO A 60 5.42 9.92 -26.10
C PRO A 60 4.84 11.09 -25.30
N ALA A 61 5.53 12.22 -25.28
CA ALA A 61 5.06 13.45 -24.64
C ALA A 61 5.35 14.65 -25.53
N ASP A 62 4.55 15.70 -25.41
CA ASP A 62 4.62 16.88 -26.27
C ASP A 62 5.91 17.68 -26.09
N SER A 63 6.48 17.64 -24.88
CA SER A 63 7.77 18.24 -24.58
C SER A 63 8.68 17.33 -23.75
N VAL A 64 9.97 17.68 -23.71
CA VAL A 64 10.95 17.01 -22.84
C VAL A 64 10.58 17.17 -21.37
N ALA A 65 10.01 18.31 -20.98
CA ALA A 65 9.58 18.56 -19.60
C ALA A 65 8.45 17.61 -19.20
N ASP A 66 7.42 17.47 -20.03
CA ASP A 66 6.29 16.57 -19.76
C ASP A 66 6.75 15.12 -19.68
N LYS A 67 7.70 14.73 -20.54
CA LYS A 67 8.32 13.41 -20.47
C LYS A 67 9.05 13.18 -19.13
N LEU A 68 9.76 14.19 -18.62
CA LEU A 68 10.45 14.11 -17.33
C LEU A 68 9.46 14.00 -16.17
N TRP A 69 8.35 14.74 -16.20
CA TRP A 69 7.31 14.65 -15.17
C TRP A 69 6.70 13.25 -15.07
N LEU A 70 6.40 12.63 -16.22
CA LEU A 70 5.92 11.24 -16.26
C LEU A 70 6.94 10.25 -15.70
N VAL A 71 8.23 10.40 -16.03
CA VAL A 71 9.30 9.54 -15.50
C VAL A 71 9.45 9.72 -13.98
N PHE A 72 9.39 10.96 -13.51
CA PHE A 72 9.46 11.26 -12.08
C PHE A 72 8.28 10.69 -11.32
N GLN A 73 7.05 10.87 -11.81
CA GLN A 73 5.87 10.24 -11.21
C GLN A 73 6.03 8.71 -11.15
N ALA A 74 6.51 8.08 -12.22
CA ALA A 74 6.76 6.63 -12.24
C ALA A 74 7.80 6.18 -11.21
N LEU A 75 8.84 6.98 -10.93
CA LEU A 75 9.79 6.72 -9.83
C LEU A 75 9.09 6.76 -8.47
N GLY A 76 8.15 7.70 -8.27
CA GLY A 76 7.30 7.76 -7.09
C GLY A 76 6.43 6.51 -6.93
N ASP A 77 5.81 6.06 -8.02
CA ASP A 77 4.97 4.85 -8.03
C ASP A 77 5.79 3.60 -7.69
N ILE A 78 7.00 3.45 -8.23
CA ILE A 78 7.93 2.37 -7.88
C ILE A 78 8.36 2.47 -6.41
N ALA A 79 8.62 3.67 -5.90
CA ALA A 79 8.97 3.89 -4.50
C ALA A 79 7.84 3.50 -3.54
N PHE A 80 6.58 3.68 -3.96
CA PHE A 80 5.40 3.26 -3.21
C PHE A 80 5.23 1.73 -3.15
N ALA A 81 5.77 0.98 -4.11
CA ALA A 81 5.46 -0.43 -4.33
C ALA A 81 5.73 -1.36 -3.12
N TYR A 82 6.61 -0.96 -2.19
CA TYR A 82 6.98 -1.73 -1.00
C TYR A 82 6.69 -0.97 0.32
N PRO A 83 5.43 -0.64 0.63
CA PRO A 83 5.11 0.28 1.74
C PRO A 83 5.08 -0.39 3.12
N TYR A 84 5.34 -1.70 3.20
CA TYR A 84 5.19 -2.47 4.44
C TYR A 84 6.14 -2.05 5.57
N SER A 85 7.22 -1.31 5.27
CA SER A 85 8.16 -0.78 6.26
C SER A 85 7.47 0.12 7.30
N ILE A 86 6.37 0.76 6.95
CA ILE A 86 5.58 1.66 7.81
C ILE A 86 4.95 0.89 8.99
N ILE A 87 4.59 -0.38 8.77
CA ILE A 87 3.87 -1.23 9.71
C ILE A 87 4.68 -2.46 10.13
N LEU A 88 5.98 -2.47 9.79
CA LEU A 88 6.87 -3.62 10.00
C LEU A 88 6.93 -4.02 11.47
N LEU A 89 7.03 -3.03 12.36
CA LEU A 89 7.19 -3.24 13.79
C LEU A 89 5.91 -3.78 14.41
N GLU A 90 4.76 -3.25 14.00
CA GLU A 90 3.44 -3.70 14.43
C GLU A 90 3.18 -5.15 13.99
N ILE A 91 3.56 -5.51 12.76
CA ILE A 91 3.48 -6.91 12.29
C ILE A 91 4.41 -7.79 13.12
N GLN A 92 5.66 -7.37 13.34
CA GLN A 92 6.64 -8.16 14.08
C GLN A 92 6.20 -8.42 15.52
N ASP A 93 5.56 -7.45 16.18
CA ASP A 93 5.04 -7.57 17.55
C ASP A 93 3.92 -8.63 17.69
N THR A 94 3.28 -9.01 16.58
CA THR A 94 2.28 -10.10 16.59
C THR A 94 2.87 -11.51 16.49
N LEU A 95 4.16 -11.64 16.19
CA LEU A 95 4.79 -12.94 15.96
C LEU A 95 5.04 -13.65 17.29
N LYS A 96 4.76 -14.96 17.32
CA LYS A 96 5.04 -15.79 18.50
C LYS A 96 6.51 -16.18 18.55
N SER A 97 7.09 -16.11 19.74
CA SER A 97 8.39 -16.70 20.08
C SER A 97 8.20 -18.04 20.81
N PRO A 98 9.04 -19.08 20.60
CA PRO A 98 10.22 -19.17 19.73
C PRO A 98 9.93 -19.58 18.26
N PRO A 99 10.82 -19.26 17.28
CA PRO A 99 12.09 -18.53 17.40
C PRO A 99 11.89 -17.00 17.59
N PRO A 100 12.95 -16.23 17.92
CA PRO A 100 12.84 -14.78 18.08
C PRO A 100 12.10 -14.11 16.91
N GLU A 101 11.17 -13.18 17.20
CA GLU A 101 10.30 -12.57 16.18
C GLU A 101 11.08 -12.00 15.00
N ASN A 102 12.26 -11.40 15.25
CA ASN A 102 13.10 -10.83 14.19
C ASN A 102 13.59 -11.87 13.16
N LYS A 103 13.77 -13.14 13.54
CA LYS A 103 14.16 -14.22 12.63
C LYS A 103 12.99 -14.60 11.73
N THR A 104 11.81 -14.80 12.34
CA THR A 104 10.58 -15.10 11.62
C THR A 104 10.23 -13.95 10.67
N MET A 105 10.28 -12.71 11.16
CA MET A 105 10.00 -11.51 10.37
C MET A 105 10.97 -11.33 9.22
N LYS A 106 12.27 -11.60 9.42
CA LYS A 106 13.27 -11.55 8.34
C LYS A 106 12.94 -12.54 7.23
N THR A 107 12.63 -13.78 7.58
CA THR A 107 12.26 -14.82 6.60
C THR A 107 10.97 -14.43 5.87
N ALA A 108 9.93 -14.03 6.60
CA ALA A 108 8.67 -13.59 6.04
C ALA A 108 8.84 -12.40 5.09
N SER A 109 9.63 -11.40 5.48
CA SER A 109 9.92 -10.21 4.67
C SER A 109 10.69 -10.56 3.40
N MET A 110 11.68 -11.47 3.46
CA MET A 110 12.39 -11.91 2.25
C MET A 110 11.46 -12.61 1.26
N ILE A 111 10.61 -13.53 1.76
CA ILE A 111 9.62 -14.22 0.91
C ILE A 111 8.65 -13.21 0.31
N ALA A 112 8.10 -12.31 1.13
CA ALA A 112 7.14 -11.30 0.69
C ALA A 112 7.73 -10.39 -0.39
N ILE A 113 8.95 -9.86 -0.19
CA ILE A 113 9.61 -9.02 -1.19
C ILE A 113 9.82 -9.80 -2.49
N PHE A 114 10.35 -11.03 -2.43
CA PHE A 114 10.61 -11.83 -3.62
C PHE A 114 9.34 -12.12 -4.42
N VAL A 115 8.29 -12.59 -3.74
CA VAL A 115 6.99 -12.90 -4.35
C VAL A 115 6.35 -11.65 -4.94
N THR A 116 6.34 -10.54 -4.18
CA THR A 116 5.75 -9.29 -4.63
C THR A 116 6.50 -8.72 -5.84
N THR A 117 7.84 -8.76 -5.82
CA THR A 117 8.67 -8.33 -6.95
C THR A 117 8.38 -9.16 -8.20
N PHE A 118 8.25 -10.48 -8.04
CA PHE A 118 7.88 -11.37 -9.14
C PHE A 118 6.56 -10.95 -9.78
N PHE A 119 5.50 -10.76 -9.00
CA PHE A 119 4.20 -10.33 -9.54
C PHE A 119 4.22 -8.93 -10.13
N TYR A 120 4.90 -7.97 -9.51
CA TYR A 120 5.01 -6.62 -10.06
C TYR A 120 5.75 -6.60 -11.39
N LEU A 121 6.85 -7.34 -11.51
CA LEU A 121 7.56 -7.46 -12.79
C LEU A 121 6.72 -8.21 -13.82
N CYS A 122 6.04 -9.29 -13.45
CA CYS A 122 5.15 -10.01 -14.37
C CYS A 122 4.02 -9.10 -14.88
N CYS A 123 3.23 -8.50 -13.98
CA CYS A 123 2.13 -7.63 -14.36
C CYS A 123 2.61 -6.39 -15.13
N GLY A 124 3.69 -5.74 -14.67
CA GLY A 124 4.26 -4.56 -15.33
C GLY A 124 4.84 -4.87 -16.72
N CYS A 125 5.68 -5.88 -16.83
CA CYS A 125 6.33 -6.24 -18.09
C CYS A 125 5.35 -6.83 -19.11
N PHE A 126 4.49 -7.78 -18.71
CA PHE A 126 3.51 -8.35 -19.64
C PHE A 126 2.39 -7.37 -19.97
N GLY A 127 1.95 -6.55 -19.01
CA GLY A 127 1.02 -5.46 -19.27
C GLY A 127 1.58 -4.45 -20.29
N TYR A 128 2.83 -4.01 -20.10
CA TYR A 128 3.48 -3.10 -21.05
C TYR A 128 3.78 -3.75 -22.40
N ALA A 129 4.13 -5.05 -22.41
CA ALA A 129 4.30 -5.79 -23.66
C ALA A 129 2.97 -5.97 -24.41
N ALA A 130 1.85 -6.10 -23.69
CA ALA A 130 0.51 -6.26 -24.25
C ALA A 130 -0.06 -4.95 -24.81
N PHE A 131 0.10 -3.84 -24.10
CA PHE A 131 -0.59 -2.58 -24.44
C PHE A 131 0.34 -1.45 -24.88
N GLY A 132 1.65 -1.56 -24.66
CA GLY A 132 2.64 -0.55 -25.00
C GLY A 132 2.31 0.81 -24.38
N ASN A 133 2.31 1.86 -25.19
CA ASN A 133 2.01 3.22 -24.73
C ASN A 133 0.57 3.42 -24.23
N ASN A 134 -0.34 2.48 -24.53
CA ASN A 134 -1.72 2.52 -24.07
C ASN A 134 -1.92 1.74 -22.76
N THR A 135 -0.84 1.36 -22.07
CA THR A 135 -0.93 0.63 -20.80
C THR A 135 -1.64 1.48 -19.75
N PRO A 136 -2.76 1.03 -19.19
CA PRO A 136 -3.48 1.79 -18.18
C PRO A 136 -2.78 1.69 -16.82
N GLY A 137 -3.00 2.68 -15.96
CA GLY A 137 -2.48 2.67 -14.57
C GLY A 137 -3.01 1.49 -13.75
N ASN A 138 -4.27 1.10 -13.95
CA ASN A 138 -4.80 -0.17 -13.47
C ASN A 138 -4.84 -1.16 -14.63
N LEU A 139 -3.94 -2.15 -14.61
CA LEU A 139 -3.77 -3.15 -15.66
C LEU A 139 -5.10 -3.81 -16.08
N LEU A 140 -5.99 -4.12 -15.13
CA LEU A 140 -7.25 -4.81 -15.43
C LEU A 140 -8.22 -3.99 -16.28
N THR A 141 -8.09 -2.65 -16.28
CA THR A 141 -8.95 -1.79 -17.12
C THR A 141 -8.62 -1.90 -18.60
N GLY A 142 -7.39 -2.33 -18.95
CA GLY A 142 -6.98 -2.56 -20.34
C GLY A 142 -7.65 -3.76 -20.98
N PHE A 143 -8.18 -4.67 -20.16
CA PHE A 143 -8.85 -5.88 -20.60
C PHE A 143 -10.37 -5.74 -20.66
N GLY A 144 -10.99 -4.57 -20.47
CA GLY A 144 -12.44 -4.42 -20.29
C GLY A 144 -13.37 -5.08 -21.33
N PHE A 145 -12.87 -5.47 -22.50
CA PHE A 145 -13.57 -6.23 -23.54
C PHE A 145 -13.06 -7.67 -23.76
N TYR A 146 -12.19 -8.17 -22.89
CA TYR A 146 -11.55 -9.47 -23.02
C TYR A 146 -12.54 -10.59 -22.67
N GLU A 147 -12.75 -11.52 -23.59
CA GLU A 147 -13.51 -12.71 -23.31
C GLU A 147 -12.66 -13.72 -22.51
N PRO A 148 -13.09 -14.15 -21.30
CA PRO A 148 -14.41 -13.98 -20.74
C PRO A 148 -14.53 -12.85 -19.69
N TYR A 149 -15.52 -11.97 -19.87
CA TYR A 149 -15.80 -10.81 -19.02
C TYR A 149 -15.91 -11.11 -17.52
N TRP A 150 -16.47 -12.27 -17.15
CA TRP A 150 -16.65 -12.66 -15.75
C TRP A 150 -15.32 -12.77 -14.99
N LEU A 151 -14.22 -13.10 -15.69
CA LEU A 151 -12.91 -13.27 -15.06
C LEU A 151 -12.34 -11.92 -14.60
N ILE A 152 -12.60 -10.86 -15.36
CA ILE A 152 -12.21 -9.49 -15.02
C ILE A 152 -13.04 -8.99 -13.85
N ASP A 153 -14.36 -9.22 -13.88
CA ASP A 153 -15.25 -8.86 -12.77
C ASP A 153 -14.86 -9.57 -11.48
N PHE A 154 -14.53 -10.86 -11.57
CA PHE A 154 -14.02 -11.64 -10.46
C PHE A 154 -12.69 -11.09 -9.93
N ALA A 155 -11.74 -10.75 -10.81
CA ALA A 155 -10.47 -10.14 -10.40
C ALA A 155 -10.68 -8.78 -9.72
N ASN A 156 -11.59 -7.95 -10.22
CA ASN A 156 -11.96 -6.67 -9.57
C ASN A 156 -12.60 -6.91 -8.20
N ALA A 157 -13.47 -7.91 -8.05
CA ALA A 157 -14.02 -8.29 -6.75
C ALA A 157 -12.93 -8.74 -5.78
N CYS A 158 -11.95 -9.53 -6.24
CA CYS A 158 -10.77 -9.88 -5.45
C CYS A 158 -9.96 -8.65 -5.04
N ILE A 159 -9.74 -7.67 -5.92
CA ILE A 159 -9.07 -6.40 -5.56
C ILE A 159 -9.84 -5.69 -4.44
N VAL A 160 -11.16 -5.55 -4.57
CA VAL A 160 -11.97 -4.90 -3.53
C VAL A 160 -11.81 -5.61 -2.19
N LEU A 161 -11.91 -6.95 -2.15
CA LEU A 161 -11.74 -7.72 -0.92
C LEU A 161 -10.32 -7.64 -0.35
N HIS A 162 -9.29 -7.65 -1.21
CA HIS A 162 -7.91 -7.43 -0.80
C HIS A 162 -7.74 -6.05 -0.13
N LEU A 163 -8.28 -5.00 -0.74
CA LEU A 163 -8.23 -3.64 -0.21
C LEU A 163 -9.02 -3.48 1.10
N VAL A 164 -10.02 -4.32 1.37
CA VAL A 164 -10.67 -4.36 2.69
C VAL A 164 -9.64 -4.68 3.78
N GLY A 165 -8.88 -5.76 3.61
CA GLY A 165 -7.82 -6.12 4.56
C GLY A 165 -6.69 -5.10 4.61
N GLY A 166 -6.24 -4.61 3.45
CA GLY A 166 -5.18 -3.60 3.36
C GLY A 166 -5.52 -2.32 4.13
N TYR A 167 -6.74 -1.80 3.99
CA TYR A 167 -7.19 -0.62 4.72
C TYR A 167 -7.10 -0.83 6.24
N GLN A 168 -7.54 -2.00 6.73
CA GLN A 168 -7.53 -2.28 8.16
C GLN A 168 -6.11 -2.43 8.70
N ILE A 169 -5.22 -3.09 7.95
CA ILE A 169 -3.78 -3.20 8.29
C ILE A 169 -3.14 -1.83 8.54
N PHE A 170 -3.45 -0.81 7.74
CA PHE A 170 -2.91 0.54 7.97
C PHE A 170 -3.69 1.37 8.99
N SER A 171 -4.98 1.09 9.19
CA SER A 171 -5.83 1.89 10.09
C SER A 171 -5.70 1.48 11.56
N GLN A 172 -5.48 0.18 11.84
CA GLN A 172 -5.39 -0.34 13.21
C GLN A 172 -4.29 0.33 14.07
N PRO A 173 -3.06 0.60 13.58
CA PRO A 173 -2.05 1.34 14.36
C PRO A 173 -2.53 2.75 14.71
N VAL A 174 -3.19 3.44 13.77
CA VAL A 174 -3.73 4.79 13.98
C VAL A 174 -4.81 4.77 15.05
N PHE A 175 -5.72 3.78 14.99
CA PHE A 175 -6.74 3.58 16.02
C PHE A 175 -6.12 3.34 17.39
N ALA A 176 -5.16 2.42 17.49
CA ALA A 176 -4.48 2.11 18.74
C ALA A 176 -3.76 3.34 19.32
N PHE A 177 -3.09 4.13 18.48
CA PHE A 177 -2.41 5.36 18.90
C PHE A 177 -3.39 6.39 19.48
N VAL A 178 -4.46 6.70 18.74
CA VAL A 178 -5.43 7.73 19.16
C VAL A 178 -6.21 7.27 20.39
N GLU A 179 -6.68 6.03 20.42
CA GLU A 179 -7.39 5.47 21.57
C GLU A 179 -6.52 5.52 22.82
N ARG A 180 -5.25 5.08 22.74
CA ARG A 180 -4.31 5.12 23.88
C ARG A 180 -4.06 6.54 24.36
N TRP A 181 -3.94 7.50 23.44
CA TRP A 181 -3.74 8.91 23.79
C TRP A 181 -4.94 9.48 24.56
N PHE A 182 -6.17 9.23 24.10
CA PHE A 182 -7.37 9.67 24.79
C PHE A 182 -7.55 9.00 26.16
N THR A 183 -7.30 7.69 26.26
CA THR A 183 -7.33 6.94 27.52
C THR A 183 -6.38 7.54 28.55
N ASN A 184 -5.15 7.85 28.16
CA ASN A 184 -4.15 8.44 29.06
C ASN A 184 -4.50 9.88 29.46
N LYS A 185 -5.09 10.67 28.54
CA LYS A 185 -5.40 12.08 28.77
C LYS A 185 -6.69 12.27 29.59
N PHE A 186 -7.67 11.38 29.42
CA PHE A 186 -8.98 11.47 30.07
C PHE A 186 -9.34 10.19 30.82
N PRO A 187 -8.57 9.81 31.87
CA PRO A 187 -8.76 8.54 32.58
C PRO A 187 -10.08 8.43 33.35
N ILE A 188 -10.72 9.57 33.68
CA ILE A 188 -11.98 9.62 34.45
C ILE A 188 -13.21 9.61 33.53
N SER A 189 -13.03 9.86 32.22
CA SER A 189 -14.16 9.97 31.31
C SER A 189 -14.80 8.61 31.04
N GLY A 190 -16.08 8.47 31.39
CA GLY A 190 -16.87 7.28 31.06
C GLY A 190 -17.02 7.06 29.55
N PHE A 191 -17.02 8.13 28.73
CA PHE A 191 -17.05 8.00 27.27
C PHE A 191 -15.78 7.34 26.71
N VAL A 192 -14.65 7.50 27.40
CA VAL A 192 -13.33 7.00 26.97
C VAL A 192 -13.00 5.66 27.61
N ASN A 193 -13.51 5.36 28.81
CA ASN A 193 -13.09 4.18 29.58
C ASN A 193 -14.21 3.18 29.86
N ASN A 194 -15.48 3.51 29.60
CA ASN A 194 -16.56 2.53 29.75
C ASN A 194 -16.58 1.59 28.55
N PHE A 195 -16.43 0.30 28.85
CA PHE A 195 -16.59 -0.78 27.88
C PHE A 195 -17.99 -1.38 28.02
N TYR A 196 -18.70 -1.43 26.90
CA TYR A 196 -20.02 -2.05 26.78
C TYR A 196 -19.87 -3.33 25.97
N THR A 197 -20.26 -4.46 26.57
CA THR A 197 -20.21 -5.75 25.90
C THR A 197 -21.48 -5.96 25.10
N ILE A 198 -21.38 -5.92 23.78
CA ILE A 198 -22.49 -6.23 22.87
C ILE A 198 -22.39 -7.71 22.52
N LYS A 199 -23.42 -8.49 22.87
CA LYS A 199 -23.58 -9.88 22.45
C LYS A 199 -24.57 -9.91 21.28
N LEU A 200 -24.06 -10.16 20.08
CA LEU A 200 -24.89 -10.45 18.91
C LEU A 200 -25.12 -11.97 18.83
N PRO A 201 -26.29 -12.44 18.34
CA PRO A 201 -26.49 -13.85 18.07
C PRO A 201 -25.43 -14.32 17.05
N LEU A 202 -24.79 -15.47 17.30
CA LEU A 202 -23.80 -16.13 16.41
C LEU A 202 -22.42 -15.45 16.27
N LEU A 203 -22.14 -14.35 16.97
CA LEU A 203 -20.83 -13.69 16.95
C LEU A 203 -20.19 -13.66 18.34
N PRO A 204 -18.84 -13.60 18.43
CA PRO A 204 -18.13 -13.39 19.69
C PRO A 204 -18.62 -12.10 20.39
N SER A 205 -18.56 -12.07 21.71
CA SER A 205 -18.87 -10.86 22.47
C SER A 205 -17.88 -9.73 22.13
N PHE A 206 -18.38 -8.60 21.64
CA PHE A 206 -17.55 -7.44 21.33
C PHE A 206 -17.58 -6.46 22.48
N GLN A 207 -16.41 -6.11 23.01
CA GLN A 207 -16.28 -4.99 23.93
C GLN A 207 -16.13 -3.71 23.11
N MET A 208 -17.18 -2.89 23.10
CA MET A 208 -17.19 -1.62 22.41
C MET A 208 -17.17 -0.48 23.38
N ASN A 209 -16.49 0.58 22.97
CA ASN A 209 -16.36 1.81 23.73
C ASN A 209 -16.88 2.95 22.83
N PRO A 210 -17.71 3.88 23.35
CA PRO A 210 -18.27 4.98 22.57
C PRO A 210 -17.22 5.78 21.80
N LEU A 211 -16.04 6.05 22.40
CA LEU A 211 -14.93 6.70 21.73
C LEU A 211 -14.49 5.93 20.49
N LYS A 212 -14.33 4.60 20.60
CA LYS A 212 -13.87 3.76 19.49
C LYS A 212 -14.85 3.83 18.32
N ILE A 213 -16.14 3.67 18.58
CA ILE A 213 -17.17 3.71 17.54
C ILE A 213 -17.16 5.08 16.86
N CYS A 214 -17.24 6.17 17.63
CA CYS A 214 -17.28 7.52 17.07
C CYS A 214 -16.01 7.85 16.28
N PHE A 215 -14.83 7.63 16.88
CA PHE A 215 -13.55 7.99 16.25
C PHE A 215 -13.30 7.16 14.99
N ARG A 216 -13.44 5.83 15.06
CA ARG A 216 -13.18 4.95 13.91
C ARG A 216 -14.17 5.21 12.77
N THR A 217 -15.44 5.48 13.07
CA THR A 217 -16.43 5.87 12.06
C THR A 217 -16.10 7.22 11.44
N ALA A 218 -15.72 8.22 12.24
CA ALA A 218 -15.31 9.53 11.74
C ALA A 218 -14.05 9.45 10.88
N TYR A 219 -13.09 8.60 11.24
CA TYR A 219 -11.90 8.32 10.46
C TYR A 219 -12.25 7.68 9.11
N VAL A 220 -13.09 6.65 9.08
CA VAL A 220 -13.52 6.03 7.81
C VAL A 220 -14.32 7.00 6.94
N ALA A 221 -15.20 7.81 7.55
CA ALA A 221 -15.94 8.83 6.83
C ALA A 221 -15.00 9.87 6.21
N SER A 222 -13.98 10.34 6.94
CA SER A 222 -13.03 11.33 6.43
C SER A 222 -12.17 10.77 5.29
N THR A 223 -11.62 9.56 5.43
CA THR A 223 -10.84 8.92 4.35
C THR A 223 -11.70 8.65 3.12
N THR A 224 -12.97 8.27 3.30
CA THR A 224 -13.92 8.07 2.19
C THR A 224 -14.20 9.39 1.45
N VAL A 225 -14.42 10.48 2.18
CA VAL A 225 -14.62 11.82 1.58
C VAL A 225 -13.37 12.24 0.80
N ILE A 226 -12.18 12.09 1.37
CA ILE A 226 -10.92 12.41 0.68
C ILE A 226 -10.78 11.57 -0.60
N ALA A 227 -11.05 10.26 -0.54
CA ALA A 227 -10.99 9.38 -1.69
C ALA A 227 -11.99 9.76 -2.81
N MET A 228 -13.14 10.33 -2.45
CA MET A 228 -14.11 10.85 -3.43
C MET A 228 -13.68 12.18 -4.06
N ILE A 229 -12.93 13.02 -3.34
CA ILE A 229 -12.44 14.31 -3.84
C ILE A 229 -11.19 14.14 -4.73
N PHE A 230 -10.35 13.13 -4.45
CA PHE A 230 -9.09 12.89 -5.16
C PHE A 230 -9.01 11.48 -5.79
N PRO A 231 -9.73 11.21 -6.89
CA PRO A 231 -9.73 9.90 -7.55
C PRO A 231 -8.53 9.67 -8.49
N TYR A 232 -7.36 10.26 -8.19
CA TYR A 232 -6.16 10.21 -9.05
C TYR A 232 -5.20 9.12 -8.59
N PHE A 233 -5.44 7.88 -9.02
CA PHE A 233 -4.74 6.71 -8.49
C PHE A 233 -3.21 6.84 -8.55
N ASN A 234 -2.62 6.93 -9.74
CA ASN A 234 -1.16 6.97 -9.88
C ASN A 234 -0.54 8.21 -9.22
N GLN A 235 -1.14 9.39 -9.40
CA GLN A 235 -0.58 10.64 -8.85
C GLN A 235 -0.55 10.59 -7.31
N VAL A 236 -1.60 10.07 -6.69
CA VAL A 236 -1.66 9.91 -5.22
C VAL A 236 -0.64 8.87 -4.74
N LEU A 237 -0.50 7.74 -5.45
CA LEU A 237 0.51 6.74 -5.12
C LEU A 237 1.93 7.31 -5.23
N GLY A 238 2.23 8.04 -6.30
CA GLY A 238 3.52 8.66 -6.50
C GLY A 238 3.89 9.67 -5.41
N VAL A 239 2.93 10.51 -4.99
CA VAL A 239 3.13 11.44 -3.84
C VAL A 239 3.39 10.67 -2.55
N LEU A 240 2.56 9.66 -2.23
CA LEU A 240 2.71 8.88 -1.01
C LEU A 240 4.02 8.07 -1.01
N GLY A 241 4.40 7.51 -2.15
CA GLY A 241 5.66 6.78 -2.33
C GLY A 241 6.84 7.69 -2.09
N ALA A 242 6.87 8.85 -2.75
CA ALA A 242 7.92 9.83 -2.61
C ALA A 242 8.07 10.36 -1.16
N LEU A 243 6.96 10.61 -0.47
CA LEU A 243 6.99 11.12 0.92
C LEU A 243 7.43 10.06 1.93
N ASN A 244 7.04 8.80 1.75
CA ASN A 244 7.31 7.75 2.75
C ASN A 244 8.61 6.99 2.50
N PHE A 245 8.99 6.78 1.23
CA PHE A 245 10.09 5.90 0.85
C PHE A 245 11.41 6.29 1.49
N TRP A 246 11.91 7.51 1.26
CA TRP A 246 13.19 7.91 1.84
C TRP A 246 13.19 7.95 3.37
N PRO A 247 12.29 8.70 4.05
CA PRO A 247 12.40 8.84 5.50
C PRO A 247 12.20 7.51 6.24
N LEU A 248 11.21 6.70 5.82
CA LEU A 248 10.78 5.52 6.58
C LEU A 248 11.46 4.22 6.11
N ALA A 249 11.67 4.03 4.81
CA ALA A 249 12.26 2.79 4.28
C ALA A 249 13.79 2.85 4.19
N ILE A 250 14.38 4.05 4.07
CA ILE A 250 15.82 4.21 3.80
C ILE A 250 16.54 4.92 4.95
N TYR A 251 16.24 6.19 5.19
CA TYR A 251 16.96 7.04 6.14
C TYR A 251 16.88 6.48 7.56
N PHE A 252 15.67 6.28 8.09
CA PHE A 252 15.50 5.84 9.47
C PHE A 252 16.17 4.48 9.74
N PRO A 253 15.98 3.42 8.91
CA PRO A 253 16.71 2.17 9.08
C PRO A 253 18.24 2.29 8.96
N VAL A 254 18.75 3.13 8.06
CA VAL A 254 20.20 3.36 7.92
C VAL A 254 20.78 4.04 9.16
N GLU A 255 20.11 5.06 9.71
CA GLU A 255 20.56 5.72 10.93
C GLU A 255 20.47 4.78 12.13
N MET A 256 19.39 4.01 12.27
CA MET A 256 19.28 2.96 13.29
C MET A 256 20.44 1.97 13.17
N TYR A 257 20.78 1.53 11.95
CA TYR A 257 21.90 0.62 11.71
C TYR A 257 23.24 1.21 12.14
N PHE A 258 23.49 2.50 11.86
CA PHE A 258 24.71 3.18 12.30
C PHE A 258 24.82 3.27 13.82
N VAL A 259 23.74 3.64 14.50
CA VAL A 259 23.70 3.75 15.97
C VAL A 259 23.87 2.38 16.63
N GLN A 260 23.12 1.37 16.18
CA GLN A 260 23.14 0.03 16.76
C GLN A 260 24.49 -0.68 16.57
N ASN A 261 25.10 -0.55 15.38
CA ASN A 261 26.40 -1.18 15.09
C ASN A 261 27.60 -0.28 15.36
N LYS A 262 27.39 0.92 15.92
CA LYS A 262 28.43 1.91 16.22
C LYS A 262 29.37 2.15 15.03
N ILE A 263 28.80 2.29 13.83
CA ILE A 263 29.56 2.47 12.60
C ILE A 263 30.23 3.85 12.64
N GLN A 264 31.56 3.87 12.56
CA GLN A 264 32.30 5.13 12.55
C GLN A 264 32.09 5.91 11.25
N PRO A 265 31.97 7.25 11.33
CA PRO A 265 31.95 8.11 10.15
C PRO A 265 33.13 7.84 9.22
N TRP A 266 32.92 8.04 7.91
CA TRP A 266 33.96 7.89 6.87
C TRP A 266 34.54 6.49 6.67
N THR A 267 34.05 5.48 7.39
CA THR A 267 34.32 4.08 7.02
C THR A 267 33.68 3.76 5.67
N ARG A 268 34.23 2.77 4.94
CA ARG A 268 33.66 2.35 3.64
C ARG A 268 32.17 2.02 3.72
N LYS A 269 31.74 1.32 4.77
CA LYS A 269 30.33 0.98 5.01
C LYS A 269 29.47 2.22 5.22
N TRP A 270 29.96 3.18 6.00
CA TRP A 270 29.28 4.45 6.24
C TRP A 270 29.10 5.23 4.94
N VAL A 271 30.16 5.38 4.14
CA VAL A 271 30.12 6.11 2.86
C VAL A 271 29.12 5.46 1.91
N VAL A 272 29.15 4.13 1.76
CA VAL A 272 28.21 3.41 0.88
C VAL A 272 26.75 3.62 1.31
N LEU A 273 26.45 3.43 2.58
CA LEU A 273 25.08 3.56 3.09
C LEU A 273 24.58 5.02 3.06
N ARG A 274 25.46 5.99 3.33
CA ARG A 274 25.12 7.42 3.28
C ARG A 274 24.89 7.89 1.85
N SER A 275 25.73 7.46 0.90
CA SER A 275 25.55 7.75 -0.53
C SER A 275 24.28 7.11 -1.08
N PHE A 276 23.99 5.86 -0.69
CA PHE A 276 22.74 5.19 -1.04
C PHE A 276 21.51 5.95 -0.51
N SER A 277 21.52 6.33 0.76
CA SER A 277 20.45 7.13 1.35
C SER A 277 20.26 8.48 0.65
N PHE A 278 21.36 9.18 0.33
CA PHE A 278 21.29 10.44 -0.41
C PHE A 278 20.74 10.27 -1.83
N PHE A 279 21.12 9.21 -2.53
CA PHE A 279 20.54 8.90 -3.84
C PHE A 279 19.03 8.64 -3.76
N CYS A 280 18.58 7.84 -2.78
CA CYS A 280 17.16 7.61 -2.55
C CYS A 280 16.39 8.89 -2.15
N LEU A 281 17.05 9.84 -1.47
CA LEU A 281 16.49 11.16 -1.21
C LEU A 281 16.23 11.92 -2.51
N LEU A 282 17.20 11.95 -3.41
CA LEU A 282 17.03 12.60 -4.72
C LEU A 282 15.90 11.97 -5.52
N VAL A 283 15.82 10.63 -5.56
CA VAL A 283 14.71 9.90 -6.20
C VAL A 283 13.35 10.29 -5.59
N SER A 284 13.29 10.42 -4.27
CA SER A 284 12.06 10.84 -3.57
C SER A 284 11.70 12.29 -3.89
N ILE A 285 12.67 13.19 -3.94
CA ILE A 285 12.42 14.61 -4.29
C ILE A 285 11.88 14.72 -5.72
N VAL A 286 12.56 14.11 -6.69
CA VAL A 286 12.10 14.18 -8.09
C VAL A 286 10.74 13.50 -8.25
N GLY A 287 10.54 12.34 -7.61
CA GLY A 287 9.27 11.63 -7.63
C GLY A 287 8.12 12.43 -7.04
N LEU A 288 8.38 13.18 -5.96
CA LEU A 288 7.40 14.10 -5.37
C LEU A 288 7.04 15.22 -6.34
N ILE A 289 8.04 15.85 -6.96
CA ILE A 289 7.83 16.94 -7.93
C ILE A 289 6.98 16.46 -9.10
N GLY A 290 7.35 15.33 -9.73
CA GLY A 290 6.59 14.77 -10.85
C GLY A 290 5.17 14.37 -10.48
N SER A 291 4.97 13.79 -9.29
CA SER A 291 3.64 13.36 -8.85
C SER A 291 2.74 14.54 -8.47
N ILE A 292 3.30 15.63 -7.92
CA ILE A 292 2.56 16.87 -7.66
C ILE A 292 2.17 17.55 -8.96
N GLU A 293 3.10 17.65 -9.93
CA GLU A 293 2.81 18.17 -11.26
C GLU A 293 1.68 17.36 -11.90
N GLY A 294 1.79 16.03 -11.91
CA GLY A 294 0.76 15.16 -12.48
C GLY A 294 -0.60 15.35 -11.80
N LEU A 295 -0.64 15.62 -10.49
CA LEU A 295 -1.88 15.88 -9.76
C LEU A 295 -2.48 17.25 -10.09
N ILE A 296 -1.64 18.27 -10.28
CA ILE A 296 -2.07 19.61 -10.71
C ILE A 296 -2.63 19.53 -12.13
N SER A 297 -1.90 18.90 -13.04
CA SER A 297 -2.27 18.75 -14.44
C SER A 297 -3.54 17.91 -14.59
N ALA A 298 -3.74 16.85 -13.82
CA ALA A 298 -4.98 16.05 -13.86
C ALA A 298 -6.21 16.76 -13.24
N LYS A 299 -6.00 17.79 -12.41
CA LYS A 299 -7.08 18.52 -11.73
C LYS A 299 -7.47 19.80 -12.44
N PHE A 300 -6.51 20.48 -13.07
CA PHE A 300 -6.69 21.82 -13.62
C PHE A 300 -6.37 21.92 -15.13
N GLY A 301 -5.78 20.89 -15.73
CA GLY A 301 -5.60 20.76 -17.18
C GLY A 301 -6.81 20.12 -17.84
#